data_AF-A0A804HJD5-F1
#
_entry.id   AF-A0A804HJD5-F1
#
_cell.length_a   1.000
_cell.length_b   1.000
_cell.length_c   1.000
_cell.angle_alpha   90.00
_cell.angle_beta   90.00
_cell.angle_gamma   90.00
#
_symmetry.space_group_name_H-M   'P 1'
#
loop_
_entity.id
_entity.type
_entity.pdbx_description
1 polymer ?
#
loop_
_entity_poly.entity_id
_entity_poly.type
_entity_poly.pdbx_seq_one_letter_code
_entity_poly.pdbx_strand_id
1 'polypeptide(L)'
;MESTLSASNMQDPSSSPLEKCLGSANGNGDLDSEEGSSLEETGFNWGEYLEETGASAAPHTSFKHVEISIQSNFQPGMKLEVANKNNPDTYWVATIITTCGQLLLLRYCGYGEDRRADFWCDV
;
A
#
# COMPACT_ATOMS: atom_id res chain seq x y z
N MET A 1 -49.78 11.51 -19.61
CA MET A 1 -48.84 10.37 -19.65
C MET A 1 -47.93 10.50 -18.45
N GLU A 2 -48.07 9.58 -17.50
CA GLU A 2 -47.18 9.49 -16.34
C GLU A 2 -45.81 9.01 -16.80
N SER A 3 -44.75 9.60 -16.26
CA SER A 3 -43.39 9.06 -16.36
C SER A 3 -42.66 9.44 -15.07
N THR A 4 -42.82 8.57 -14.09
CA THR A 4 -42.02 8.45 -12.88
C THR A 4 -40.56 8.20 -13.24
N LEU A 5 -39.64 9.02 -12.76
CA LEU A 5 -38.21 8.72 -12.74
C LEU A 5 -37.84 8.26 -11.33
N SER A 6 -37.58 6.96 -11.21
CA SER A 6 -37.10 6.32 -9.99
C SER A 6 -35.67 6.77 -9.70
N ALA A 7 -35.45 7.34 -8.51
CA ALA A 7 -34.12 7.52 -7.94
C ALA A 7 -33.58 6.15 -7.51
N SER A 8 -32.52 5.67 -8.17
CA SER A 8 -31.81 4.46 -7.79
C SER A 8 -30.89 4.74 -6.60
N ASN A 9 -31.14 3.97 -5.55
CA ASN A 9 -30.49 3.96 -4.25
C ASN A 9 -28.99 3.60 -4.41
N MET A 10 -28.09 4.50 -4.05
CA MET A 10 -26.67 4.20 -3.86
C MET A 10 -26.52 3.61 -2.46
N GLN A 11 -26.37 2.29 -2.38
CA GLN A 11 -26.16 1.57 -1.12
C GLN A 11 -24.65 1.43 -0.88
N ASP A 12 -24.18 1.93 0.27
CA ASP A 12 -22.81 1.78 0.77
C ASP A 12 -22.37 0.31 0.82
N PRO A 13 -21.21 -0.07 0.26
CA PRO A 13 -20.61 -1.37 0.52
C PRO A 13 -19.69 -1.29 1.74
N SER A 14 -20.24 -0.96 2.91
CA SER A 14 -19.56 -1.24 4.18
C SER A 14 -20.02 -2.61 4.69
N SER A 15 -19.54 -3.68 4.07
CA SER A 15 -19.69 -5.03 4.61
C SER A 15 -18.39 -5.79 4.42
N SER A 16 -17.50 -5.64 5.39
CA SER A 16 -16.36 -6.55 5.61
C SER A 16 -16.88 -7.96 5.91
N PRO A 17 -16.40 -9.03 5.25
CA PRO A 17 -16.77 -10.39 5.60
C PRO A 17 -16.15 -10.79 6.95
N LEU A 18 -17.02 -10.85 7.96
CA LEU A 18 -16.98 -11.59 9.22
C LEU A 18 -15.71 -12.40 9.52
N GLU A 19 -14.90 -11.91 10.48
CA GLU A 19 -14.03 -12.76 11.30
C GLU A 19 -14.89 -13.75 12.09
N LYS A 20 -14.75 -15.06 11.82
CA LYS A 20 -15.29 -16.10 12.69
C LYS A 20 -14.34 -16.32 13.87
N CYS A 21 -14.59 -15.64 14.98
CA CYS A 21 -14.11 -16.09 16.29
C CYS A 21 -14.84 -17.38 16.68
N LEU A 22 -14.12 -18.50 16.72
CA LEU A 22 -14.63 -19.75 17.30
C LEU A 22 -14.64 -19.64 18.83
N GLY A 23 -15.84 -19.62 19.40
CA GLY A 23 -16.07 -19.60 20.84
C GLY A 23 -15.71 -20.94 21.50
N SER A 24 -15.13 -20.83 22.69
CA SER A 24 -14.77 -21.94 23.56
C SER A 24 -15.99 -22.46 24.34
N ALA A 25 -16.22 -23.77 24.34
CA ALA A 25 -17.12 -24.44 25.27
C ALA A 25 -16.57 -25.84 25.62
N ASN A 26 -16.24 -26.03 26.90
CA ASN A 26 -15.75 -27.25 27.51
C ASN A 26 -16.81 -28.36 27.55
N GLY A 27 -16.39 -29.62 27.35
CA GLY A 27 -17.18 -30.82 27.67
C GLY A 27 -16.57 -32.14 27.22
N ASN A 28 -15.63 -32.66 28.02
CA ASN A 28 -15.29 -34.07 28.31
C ASN A 28 -15.13 -35.14 27.20
N GLY A 29 -13.94 -35.78 27.19
CA GLY A 29 -13.80 -37.24 27.11
C GLY A 29 -13.25 -37.86 25.83
N ASP A 30 -11.94 -38.12 25.84
CA ASP A 30 -11.23 -39.28 25.29
C ASP A 30 -11.24 -39.62 23.78
N LEU A 31 -9.99 -39.76 23.28
CA LEU A 31 -9.51 -40.54 22.13
C LEU A 31 -9.41 -39.89 20.73
N ASP A 32 -8.14 -39.64 20.40
CA ASP A 32 -7.43 -40.03 19.18
C ASP A 32 -7.28 -38.99 18.05
N SER A 33 -6.03 -38.90 17.59
CA SER A 33 -5.55 -38.17 16.41
C SER A 33 -5.68 -36.64 16.45
N GLU A 34 -4.72 -35.98 17.11
CA GLU A 34 -4.33 -34.61 16.76
C GLU A 34 -3.64 -34.65 15.39
N GLU A 35 -4.46 -34.72 14.34
CA GLU A 35 -4.09 -34.29 13.01
C GLU A 35 -3.80 -32.81 13.14
N GLY A 36 -2.54 -32.50 13.45
CA GLY A 36 -2.02 -31.15 13.40
C GLY A 36 -2.29 -30.64 12.01
N SER A 37 -3.38 -29.89 11.86
CA SER A 37 -3.66 -29.05 10.72
C SER A 37 -2.51 -28.06 10.68
N SER A 38 -1.44 -28.49 10.03
CA SER A 38 -0.56 -27.63 9.27
C SER A 38 -1.50 -26.97 8.30
N LEU A 39 -2.11 -25.86 8.72
CA LEU A 39 -2.55 -24.80 7.85
C LEU A 39 -1.29 -24.44 7.08
N GLU A 40 -1.04 -25.15 5.98
CA GLU A 40 -0.17 -24.67 4.95
C GLU A 40 -0.68 -23.26 4.66
N GLU A 41 0.15 -22.28 4.98
CA GLU A 41 -0.06 -20.89 4.61
C GLU A 41 -0.07 -20.87 3.08
N THR A 42 -1.23 -21.20 2.53
CA THR A 42 -1.47 -21.27 1.11
C THR A 42 -1.43 -19.81 0.68
N GLY A 43 -0.27 -19.37 0.22
CA GLY A 43 -0.01 -17.97 -0.07
C GLY A 43 -1.10 -17.39 -0.97
N PHE A 44 -1.44 -16.12 -0.74
CA PHE A 44 -2.50 -15.46 -1.49
C PHE A 44 -2.19 -15.44 -3.01
N ASN A 45 -3.16 -15.88 -3.83
CA ASN A 45 -3.04 -15.93 -5.28
C ASN A 45 -3.91 -14.83 -5.94
N TRP A 46 -3.26 -13.83 -6.53
CA TRP A 46 -3.95 -12.75 -7.24
C TRP A 46 -4.79 -13.24 -8.43
N GLY A 47 -4.36 -14.32 -9.11
CA GLY A 47 -5.07 -14.87 -10.26
C GLY A 47 -6.43 -15.44 -9.87
N GLU A 48 -6.45 -16.29 -8.84
CA GLU A 48 -7.68 -16.88 -8.29
C GLU A 48 -8.62 -15.79 -7.75
N TYR A 49 -8.09 -14.83 -7.00
CA TYR A 49 -8.87 -13.72 -6.46
C TYR A 49 -9.55 -12.89 -7.55
N LEU A 50 -8.83 -12.54 -8.62
CA LEU A 50 -9.40 -11.76 -9.73
C LEU A 50 -10.45 -12.55 -10.50
N GLU A 51 -10.28 -13.86 -10.66
CA GLU A 51 -11.27 -14.75 -11.27
C GLU A 51 -12.54 -14.87 -10.40
N GLU A 52 -12.38 -15.15 -9.11
CA GLU A 52 -13.49 -15.30 -8.15
C GLU A 52 -14.31 -14.01 -8.02
N THR A 53 -13.65 -12.86 -7.98
CA THR A 53 -14.31 -11.56 -7.84
C THR A 53 -14.82 -10.99 -9.16
N GLY A 54 -14.43 -11.56 -10.31
CA GLY A 54 -14.68 -10.98 -11.63
C GLY A 54 -14.01 -9.61 -11.83
N ALA A 55 -13.02 -9.26 -11.00
CA ALA A 55 -12.29 -8.00 -11.09
C ALA A 55 -11.22 -8.04 -12.19
N SER A 56 -10.84 -6.87 -12.68
CA SER A 56 -9.74 -6.72 -13.65
C SER A 56 -8.59 -5.96 -13.01
N ALA A 57 -7.36 -6.45 -13.21
CA ALA A 57 -6.17 -5.72 -12.81
C ALA A 57 -6.06 -4.41 -13.61
N ALA A 58 -5.71 -3.32 -12.92
CA ALA A 58 -5.45 -2.05 -13.59
C ALA A 58 -4.30 -2.23 -14.60
N PRO A 59 -4.44 -1.78 -15.86
CA PRO A 59 -3.37 -1.85 -16.84
C PRO A 59 -2.10 -1.15 -16.34
N HIS A 60 -0.92 -1.69 -16.66
CA HIS A 60 0.36 -1.05 -16.29
C HIS A 60 0.48 0.38 -16.86
N THR A 61 -0.10 0.62 -18.03
CA THR A 61 -0.19 1.95 -18.67
C THR A 61 -0.99 2.99 -17.89
N SER A 62 -1.80 2.55 -16.92
CA SER A 62 -2.50 3.45 -16.00
C SER A 62 -1.53 4.13 -15.03
N PHE A 63 -0.32 3.59 -14.85
CA PHE A 63 0.69 4.05 -13.90
C PHE A 63 1.87 4.75 -14.60
N LYS A 64 1.62 5.91 -15.22
CA LYS A 64 2.63 6.69 -15.97
C LYS A 64 3.91 7.01 -15.17
N HIS A 65 3.80 7.16 -13.85
CA HIS A 65 4.92 7.43 -12.96
C HIS A 65 5.98 6.30 -12.96
N VAL A 66 5.59 5.07 -13.27
CA VAL A 66 6.50 3.92 -13.32
C VAL A 66 7.49 4.08 -14.47
N GLU A 67 7.03 4.49 -15.66
CA GLU A 67 7.92 4.71 -16.81
C GLU A 67 8.87 5.89 -16.59
N ILE A 68 8.37 6.97 -15.99
CA ILE A 68 9.17 8.17 -15.66
C ILE A 68 10.27 7.82 -14.66
N SER A 69 9.96 6.98 -13.68
CA SER A 69 10.95 6.57 -12.67
C SER A 69 12.15 5.82 -13.22
N ILE A 70 11.96 5.04 -14.28
CA ILE A 70 13.03 4.28 -14.93
C ILE A 70 14.05 5.22 -15.60
N GLN A 71 13.63 6.44 -15.94
CA GLN A 71 14.48 7.44 -16.57
C GLN A 71 15.28 8.27 -15.55
N SER A 72 14.93 8.20 -14.27
CA SER A 72 15.62 8.92 -13.21
C SER A 72 16.99 8.29 -12.92
N ASN A 73 18.03 9.11 -12.87
CA ASN A 73 19.39 8.68 -12.52
C ASN A 73 19.71 8.87 -11.03
N PHE A 74 18.71 9.18 -10.20
CA PHE A 74 18.91 9.34 -8.76
C PHE A 74 19.21 7.99 -8.09
N GLN A 75 20.19 8.00 -7.18
CA GLN A 75 20.58 6.82 -6.42
C GLN A 75 20.67 7.14 -4.93
N PRO A 76 20.39 6.17 -4.04
CA PRO A 76 20.66 6.31 -2.62
C PRO A 76 22.10 6.77 -2.36
N GLY A 77 22.28 7.70 -1.42
CA GLY A 77 23.56 8.30 -1.08
C GLY A 77 23.90 9.58 -1.85
N MET A 78 23.24 9.87 -2.97
CA MET A 78 23.38 11.16 -3.64
C MET A 78 22.90 12.31 -2.76
N LYS A 79 23.45 13.50 -2.96
CA LYS A 79 23.06 14.73 -2.25
C LYS A 79 22.47 15.74 -3.23
N LEU A 80 21.44 16.46 -2.79
CA LEU A 80 20.75 17.48 -3.56
C LEU A 80 20.31 18.65 -2.68
N GLU A 81 19.94 19.77 -3.32
CA GLU A 81 19.37 20.94 -2.67
C GLU A 81 17.83 20.87 -2.73
N VAL A 82 17.17 21.01 -1.58
CA VAL A 82 15.72 21.01 -1.46
C VAL A 82 15.25 22.42 -1.12
N ALA A 83 14.34 22.96 -1.92
CA ALA A 83 13.73 24.26 -1.65
C ALA A 83 12.93 24.22 -0.34
N ASN A 84 13.05 25.28 0.46
CA ASN A 84 12.29 25.41 1.68
C ASN A 84 10.84 25.80 1.37
N LYS A 85 9.88 25.00 1.85
CA LYS A 85 8.44 25.23 1.66
C LYS A 85 7.96 26.61 2.12
N ASN A 86 8.59 27.16 3.16
CA ASN A 86 8.19 28.45 3.75
C ASN A 86 8.91 29.65 3.14
N ASN A 87 10.05 29.42 2.47
CA ASN A 87 10.83 30.48 1.86
C ASN A 87 11.56 29.94 0.61
N PRO A 88 10.95 30.07 -0.58
CA PRO A 88 11.42 29.42 -1.81
C PRO A 88 12.79 29.91 -2.30
N ASP A 89 13.28 31.06 -1.80
CA ASP A 89 14.63 31.56 -2.09
C ASP A 89 15.73 30.87 -1.25
N THR A 90 15.35 29.95 -0.36
CA THR A 90 16.29 29.22 0.51
C THR A 90 16.24 27.72 0.26
N TYR A 91 17.40 27.09 0.35
CA TYR A 91 17.59 25.67 0.07
C TYR A 91 18.34 24.98 1.21
N TRP A 92 18.03 23.70 1.40
CA TRP A 92 18.68 22.84 2.38
C TRP A 92 19.24 21.61 1.70
N VAL A 93 20.46 21.20 2.07
CA VAL A 93 21.08 20.00 1.52
C VAL A 93 20.45 18.76 2.14
N ALA A 94 19.95 17.85 1.30
CA ALA A 94 19.44 16.55 1.71
C ALA A 94 20.19 15.41 1.02
N THR A 95 20.18 14.24 1.65
CA THR A 95 20.72 12.99 1.09
C THR A 95 19.55 12.10 0.69
N ILE A 96 19.66 11.45 -0.46
CA ILE A 96 18.70 10.43 -0.91
C ILE A 96 18.90 9.18 -0.06
N ILE A 97 17.91 8.82 0.74
CA ILE A 97 17.89 7.60 1.55
C ILE A 97 17.44 6.42 0.71
N THR A 98 16.37 6.59 -0.08
CA THR A 98 15.90 5.59 -1.05
C THR A 98 15.11 6.24 -2.18
N THR A 99 14.89 5.50 -3.25
CA THR A 99 14.13 5.88 -4.44
C THR A 99 12.96 4.93 -4.61
N CYS A 100 11.75 5.44 -4.81
CA CYS A 100 10.57 4.65 -5.13
C CYS A 100 9.82 5.32 -6.27
N GLY A 101 10.03 4.84 -7.49
CA GLY A 101 9.46 5.51 -8.64
C GLY A 101 10.07 6.92 -8.82
N GLN A 102 9.21 7.91 -9.00
CA GLN A 102 9.56 9.34 -8.99
C GLN A 102 9.74 9.93 -7.59
N LEU A 103 9.36 9.18 -6.55
CA LEU A 103 9.44 9.64 -5.17
C LEU A 103 10.84 9.38 -4.60
N LEU A 104 11.41 10.40 -3.98
CA LEU A 104 12.66 10.32 -3.25
C LEU A 104 12.38 10.38 -1.76
N LEU A 105 12.92 9.43 -1.00
CA LEU A 105 12.99 9.56 0.45
C LEU A 105 14.25 10.34 0.79
N LEU A 106 14.10 11.50 1.40
CA LEU A 106 15.17 12.43 1.67
C LEU A 106 15.38 12.63 3.17
N ARG A 107 16.63 12.85 3.58
CA ARG A 107 16.99 13.32 4.91
C ARG A 107 17.89 14.54 4.81
N TYR A 108 17.54 15.61 5.54
CA TYR A 108 18.40 16.78 5.63
C TYR A 108 19.75 16.44 6.27
N CYS A 109 20.82 17.03 5.74
CA CYS A 109 22.15 16.86 6.32
C CYS A 109 22.16 17.38 7.77
N GLY A 110 22.81 16.64 8.67
CA GLY A 110 22.87 16.96 10.10
C GLY A 110 21.93 16.13 10.99
N TYR A 111 20.94 15.45 10.41
CA TYR A 111 20.03 14.55 11.17
C TYR A 111 20.60 13.13 11.42
N GLY A 112 21.82 12.85 10.97
CA GLY A 112 22.48 11.57 11.19
C GLY A 112 21.65 10.38 10.69
N GLU A 113 21.43 9.39 11.55
CA GLU A 113 20.68 8.16 11.26
C GLU A 113 19.20 8.21 11.67
N ASP A 114 18.67 9.38 12.08
CA ASP A 114 17.29 9.51 12.58
C ASP A 114 16.25 9.38 11.44
N ARG A 115 15.66 8.19 11.33
CA ARG A 115 14.61 7.88 10.35
C ARG A 115 13.33 8.67 10.54
N ARG A 116 13.10 9.28 11.70
CA ARG A 116 11.92 10.14 11.94
C ARG A 116 12.01 11.48 11.22
N ALA A 117 13.22 11.87 10.80
CA ALA A 117 13.47 13.08 10.02
C ALA A 117 13.38 12.86 8.51
N ASP A 118 13.12 11.63 8.06
CA ASP A 118 12.98 11.31 6.64
C ASP A 118 11.64 11.82 6.11
N PHE A 119 11.64 12.34 4.89
CA PHE A 119 10.43 12.80 4.22
C PHE A 119 10.45 12.43 2.74
N TRP A 120 9.26 12.18 2.20
CA TRP A 120 9.07 11.94 0.78
C TRP A 120 9.00 13.25 0.01
N CYS A 121 9.66 13.29 -1.15
CA CYS A 121 9.62 14.37 -2.11
C CYS A 121 9.35 13.81 -3.50
N ASP A 122 8.49 14.47 -4.26
CA ASP A 122 8.30 14.20 -5.68
C ASP A 122 9.29 15.06 -6.50
N VAL A 123 9.70 14.58 -7.68
CA VAL A 123 10.66 15.24 -8.59
C VAL A 123 9.95 15.87 -9.77
#